data_AF-U3RF06-F1
#
_entry.id   AF-U3RF06-F1
#
_cell.length_a   1.000
_cell.length_b   1.000
_cell.length_c   1.000
_cell.angle_alpha   90.00
_cell.angle_beta   90.00
_cell.angle_gamma   90.00
#
_symmetry.space_group_name_H-M   'P 1'
#
loop_
_entity.id
_entity.type
_entity.pdbx_description
1 polymer ?
#
loop_
_entity_poly.entity_id
_entity_poly.type
_entity_poly.pdbx_seq_one_letter_code
_entity_poly.pdbx_strand_id
1 'polypeptide(L)'
;WVMRELLPKLEGEQGWKLCLHHRDFEPGKPIVDNITDAIYGSRKTICVISHRYLMSEWCSREIQVASFRLFDERKDVLILVFLEEIPASLLSPYHRMR
;
A
#
# COMPACT_ATOMS: atom_id res chain seq x y z
N TRP A 1 -2.27 14.19 -2.39
CA TRP A 1 -3.54 13.56 -2.02
C TRP A 1 -3.46 12.90 -0.66
N VAL A 2 -2.61 11.88 -0.44
CA VAL A 2 -2.52 11.15 0.86
C VAL A 2 -2.42 12.07 2.09
N MET A 3 -1.43 12.97 2.14
CA MET A 3 -1.24 13.87 3.30
C MET A 3 -2.31 14.95 3.45
N ARG A 4 -2.95 15.35 2.35
CA ARG A 4 -3.88 16.50 2.33
C ARG A 4 -5.34 16.09 2.51
N GLU A 5 -5.70 14.89 2.04
CA GLU A 5 -7.08 14.41 1.98
C GLU A 5 -7.27 13.17 2.87
N LEU A 6 -6.47 12.12 2.66
CA LEU A 6 -6.66 10.84 3.35
C LEU A 6 -6.30 10.92 4.84
N LEU A 7 -5.12 11.49 5.16
CA LEU A 7 -4.63 11.55 6.53
C LEU A 7 -5.54 12.36 7.46
N PRO A 8 -6.00 13.58 7.10
CA PRO A 8 -6.91 14.33 7.97
C PRO A 8 -8.22 13.60 8.26
N LYS A 9 -8.74 12.85 7.28
CA LYS A 9 -9.96 12.05 7.45
C LYS A 9 -9.75 10.85 8.37
N LEU A 10 -8.67 10.10 8.17
CA LEU A 10 -8.45 8.86 8.91
C LEU A 10 -7.82 9.09 10.29
N GLU A 11 -6.76 9.89 10.41
CA GLU A 11 -6.14 10.17 11.71
C GLU A 11 -6.87 11.27 12.48
N GLY A 12 -7.36 12.30 11.80
CA GLY A 12 -8.03 13.44 12.44
C GLY A 12 -9.47 13.14 12.84
N GLU A 13 -10.34 12.84 11.86
CA GLU A 13 -11.77 12.66 12.12
C GLU A 13 -12.12 11.28 12.69
N GLN A 14 -11.48 10.21 12.20
CA GLN A 14 -11.76 8.84 12.64
C GLN A 14 -10.86 8.38 13.80
N GLY A 15 -9.79 9.12 14.12
CA GLY A 15 -8.86 8.77 15.20
C GLY A 15 -8.06 7.48 14.96
N TRP A 16 -7.93 7.04 13.70
CA TRP A 16 -7.14 5.86 13.37
C TRP A 16 -5.65 6.18 13.41
N LYS A 17 -4.82 5.18 13.72
CA LYS A 17 -3.37 5.28 13.61
C LYS A 17 -2.94 4.79 12.24
N LEU A 18 -2.32 5.63 11.43
CA LEU A 18 -1.73 5.22 10.16
C LEU A 18 -0.22 4.94 10.33
N CYS A 19 0.28 4.01 9.52
CA CYS A 19 1.70 3.84 9.26
C CYS A 19 1.97 4.34 7.83
N LEU A 20 2.74 5.41 7.70
CA LEU A 20 3.10 6.02 6.44
C LEU A 20 4.59 5.82 6.15
N HIS A 21 4.90 5.31 4.98
CA HIS A 21 6.27 5.03 4.53
C HIS A 21 7.24 6.22 4.64
N HIS A 22 6.79 7.46 4.40
CA HIS A 22 7.62 8.66 4.52
C HIS A 22 7.77 9.22 5.93
N ARG A 23 7.01 8.70 6.91
CA ARG A 23 6.96 9.23 8.29
C ARG A 23 7.45 8.23 9.31
N ASP A 24 7.02 6.98 9.18
CA ASP A 24 7.07 5.98 10.24
C ASP A 24 8.08 4.87 9.96
N PHE A 25 8.68 4.83 8.76
CA PHE A 25 9.72 3.85 8.43
C PHE A 25 11.03 4.19 9.14
N GLU A 26 11.68 3.15 9.66
CA GLU A 26 12.93 3.27 10.39
C GLU A 26 14.08 3.58 9.42
N PRO A 27 14.78 4.73 9.59
CA PRO A 27 15.94 5.05 8.77
C PRO A 27 17.08 4.05 9.00
N GLY A 28 17.75 3.63 7.93
CA GLY A 28 18.86 2.67 7.99
C GLY A 28 18.43 1.20 7.97
N LYS A 29 17.14 0.91 8.17
CA LYS A 29 16.57 -0.43 7.97
C LYS A 29 16.24 -0.67 6.48
N PRO A 30 16.44 -1.89 5.94
CA PRO A 30 16.04 -2.21 4.58
C PRO A 30 14.57 -1.88 4.34
N ILE A 31 14.30 -1.24 3.20
CA ILE A 31 12.94 -0.79 2.85
C ILE A 31 11.92 -1.93 2.84
N VAL A 32 12.33 -3.12 2.38
CA VAL A 32 11.48 -4.32 2.35
C VAL A 32 11.08 -4.76 3.76
N ASP A 33 11.98 -4.65 4.72
CA ASP A 33 11.69 -5.02 6.12
C ASP A 33 10.75 -3.99 6.74
N ASN A 34 10.96 -2.70 6.47
CA ASN A 34 10.04 -1.64 6.88
C ASN A 34 8.62 -1.85 6.33
N ILE A 35 8.50 -2.21 5.04
CA ILE A 35 7.21 -2.52 4.40
C ILE A 35 6.58 -3.75 5.06
N THR A 36 7.36 -4.81 5.26
CA THR A 36 6.90 -6.04 5.89
C THR A 36 6.36 -5.76 7.28
N ASP A 37 7.13 -5.08 8.13
CA ASP A 37 6.69 -4.74 9.49
C ASP A 37 5.45 -3.86 9.50
N ALA A 38 5.37 -2.86 8.61
CA ALA A 38 4.21 -1.98 8.49
C ALA A 38 2.95 -2.77 8.10
N ILE A 39 3.06 -3.71 7.17
CA ILE A 39 1.96 -4.60 6.78
C ILE A 39 1.62 -5.52 7.94
N TYR A 40 2.61 -6.13 8.59
CA TYR A 40 2.41 -7.10 9.67
C TYR A 40 1.79 -6.49 10.92
N GLY A 41 2.14 -5.24 11.24
CA GLY A 41 1.61 -4.46 12.35
C GLY A 41 0.27 -3.75 12.07
N SER A 42 -0.22 -3.78 10.83
CA SER A 42 -1.47 -3.10 10.44
C SER A 42 -2.65 -4.07 10.28
N ARG A 43 -3.86 -3.61 10.62
CA ARG A 43 -5.11 -4.37 10.39
C ARG A 43 -5.51 -4.41 8.91
N LYS A 44 -5.23 -3.31 8.21
CA LYS A 44 -5.50 -3.11 6.79
C LYS A 44 -4.35 -2.32 6.19
N THR A 45 -4.02 -2.61 4.94
CA THR A 45 -3.02 -1.93 4.12
C THR A 45 -3.74 -1.23 2.97
N ILE A 46 -3.57 0.08 2.85
CA ILE A 46 -4.15 0.87 1.76
C ILE A 46 -3.04 1.13 0.73
N CYS A 47 -3.23 0.65 -0.49
CA CYS A 47 -2.33 0.93 -1.60
C CYS A 47 -2.98 1.98 -2.52
N VAL A 48 -2.30 3.12 -2.68
CA VAL A 48 -2.80 4.26 -3.46
C VAL A 48 -2.17 4.23 -4.85
N ILE A 49 -2.95 3.80 -5.83
CA ILE A 49 -2.50 3.54 -7.20
C ILE A 49 -2.63 4.80 -8.05
N SER A 50 -1.56 5.10 -8.78
CA SER A 50 -1.45 6.14 -9.81
C SER A 50 -0.52 5.65 -10.93
N HIS A 51 -0.56 6.26 -12.12
CA HIS A 51 0.38 6.00 -13.21
C HIS A 51 1.83 6.16 -12.75
N ARG A 52 2.13 7.18 -11.95
CA ARG A 52 3.47 7.39 -11.38
C ARG A 52 3.86 6.28 -10.41
N TYR A 53 2.92 5.80 -9.60
CA TYR A 53 3.15 4.65 -8.73
C TYR A 53 3.48 3.42 -9.56
N LEU A 54 2.68 3.10 -10.59
CA LEU A 54 2.85 1.96 -11.50
C LEU A 54 4.19 1.97 -12.27
N MET A 55 4.68 3.15 -12.63
CA MET A 55 5.97 3.30 -13.34
C MET A 55 7.20 3.25 -12.42
N SER A 56 7.01 3.23 -11.10
CA SER A 56 8.13 3.19 -10.15
C SER A 56 8.57 1.75 -9.87
N GLU A 57 9.88 1.53 -9.64
CA GLU A 57 10.41 0.21 -9.22
C GLU A 57 9.77 -0.33 -7.93
N TRP A 58 9.12 0.56 -7.16
CA TRP A 58 8.41 0.26 -5.93
C TRP A 58 7.10 -0.49 -6.15
N CYS A 59 6.49 -0.34 -7.33
CA CYS A 59 5.21 -0.96 -7.64
C CYS A 59 5.26 -2.49 -7.70
N SER A 60 6.42 -3.07 -8.06
CA SER A 60 6.57 -4.53 -8.10
C SER A 60 6.80 -5.10 -6.70
N ARG A 61 7.61 -4.45 -5.86
CA ARG A 61 8.06 -5.01 -4.58
C ARG A 61 7.06 -4.82 -3.43
N GLU A 62 6.51 -3.62 -3.23
CA GLU A 62 5.54 -3.38 -2.14
C GLU A 62 4.27 -4.20 -2.34
N ILE A 63 3.81 -4.28 -3.59
CA ILE A 63 2.66 -5.10 -3.95
C ILE A 63 3.00 -6.58 -3.88
N GLN A 64 4.20 -7.03 -4.26
CA GLN A 64 4.58 -8.44 -4.06
C GLN A 64 4.55 -8.86 -2.60
N VAL A 65 5.05 -8.03 -1.68
CA VAL A 65 5.05 -8.34 -0.24
C VAL A 65 3.64 -8.27 0.35
N ALA A 66 2.86 -7.24 0.01
CA ALA A 66 1.47 -7.13 0.45
C ALA A 66 0.60 -8.26 -0.13
N SER A 67 0.83 -8.64 -1.38
CA SER A 67 0.17 -9.76 -2.04
C SER A 67 0.60 -11.10 -1.45
N PHE A 68 1.88 -11.31 -1.12
CA PHE A 68 2.32 -12.54 -0.45
C PHE A 68 1.53 -12.76 0.85
N ARG A 69 1.35 -11.70 1.66
CA ARG A 69 0.54 -11.80 2.88
C ARG A 69 -0.95 -11.99 2.61
N LEU A 70 -1.49 -11.38 1.54
CA LEU A 70 -2.89 -11.56 1.12
C LEU A 70 -3.17 -13.00 0.65
N PHE A 71 -2.24 -13.59 -0.10
CA PHE A 71 -2.38 -14.91 -0.72
C PHE A 71 -2.02 -16.06 0.22
N ASP A 72 -0.96 -15.93 1.01
CA ASP A 72 -0.46 -17.02 1.86
C ASP A 72 -1.23 -17.11 3.18
N GLU A 73 -1.65 -15.97 3.76
CA GLU A 73 -2.35 -15.95 5.06
C GLU A 73 -3.89 -15.82 4.95
N ARG A 74 -4.45 -15.67 3.74
CA ARG A 74 -5.91 -15.54 3.46
C ARG A 74 -6.66 -14.50 4.30
N LYS A 75 -5.97 -13.47 4.79
CA LYS A 75 -6.61 -12.35 5.48
C LYS A 75 -6.83 -11.25 4.46
N ASP A 76 -8.09 -10.90 4.22
CA ASP A 76 -8.47 -9.75 3.40
C ASP A 76 -7.98 -8.45 4.08
N VAL A 77 -6.73 -8.07 3.81
CA VAL A 77 -6.07 -6.92 4.43
C VAL A 77 -5.78 -5.80 3.46
N LEU A 78 -5.96 -5.98 2.15
CA LEU A 78 -5.55 -5.01 1.14
C LEU A 78 -6.74 -4.20 0.60
N ILE A 79 -6.60 -2.88 0.62
CA ILE A 79 -7.55 -1.94 0.01
C ILE A 79 -6.81 -1.19 -1.09
N LEU A 80 -7.29 -1.28 -2.32
CA LEU A 80 -6.74 -0.54 -3.46
C LEU A 80 -7.55 0.74 -3.68
N VAL A 81 -6.87 1.88 -3.73
CA VAL A 81 -7.46 3.20 -4.02
C VAL A 81 -6.83 3.75 -5.28
N PHE A 82 -7.61 3.88 -6.35
CA PHE A 82 -7.16 4.43 -7.63
C PHE A 82 -7.40 5.95 -7.63
N LEU A 83 -6.33 6.74 -7.78
CA LEU A 83 -6.44 8.20 -7.85
C LEU A 83 -6.81 8.70 -9.25
N GLU A 84 -6.72 7.84 -10.25
CA GLU A 84 -6.99 8.14 -11.65
C GLU A 84 -7.42 6.85 -12.35
N GLU A 85 -8.00 6.99 -13.54
CA GLU A 85 -8.34 5.83 -14.36
C GLU A 85 -7.06 5.14 -14.83
N ILE A 86 -6.88 3.89 -14.40
CA ILE A 86 -5.76 3.06 -14.85
C ILE A 86 -6.29 2.04 -15.86
N PRO A 87 -5.76 2.02 -17.10
CA PRO A 87 -6.09 1.00 -18.07
C PRO A 87 -5.85 -0.41 -17.53
N ALA A 88 -6.83 -1.32 -17.72
CA ALA A 88 -6.74 -2.69 -17.24
C ALA A 88 -5.53 -3.46 -17.78
N SER A 89 -4.96 -3.05 -18.92
CA SER A 89 -3.73 -3.60 -19.50
C SER A 89 -2.50 -3.32 -18.63
N LEU A 90 -2.41 -2.14 -18.02
CA LEU A 90 -1.38 -1.80 -17.04
C LEU A 90 -1.61 -2.54 -15.72
N LEU A 91 -2.85 -2.94 -15.47
CA LEU A 91 -3.23 -3.79 -14.36
C LEU A 91 -3.05 -5.29 -14.65
N SER A 92 -2.51 -5.72 -15.80
CA SER A 92 -2.44 -7.15 -16.15
C SER A 92 -1.54 -8.01 -15.24
N PRO A 93 -0.42 -7.51 -14.67
CA PRO A 93 0.29 -8.22 -13.59
C PRO A 93 -0.54 -8.31 -12.30
N TYR A 94 -1.51 -7.40 -12.13
CA TYR A 94 -2.35 -7.25 -10.94
C TYR A 94 -3.65 -8.04 -11.06
N HIS A 95 -4.15 -8.33 -12.27
CA HIS A 95 -5.32 -9.17 -12.51
C HIS A 95 -5.04 -10.67 -12.33
N ARG A 96 -3.77 -11.10 -12.41
CA ARG A 96 -3.36 -12.46 -11.98
C ARG A 96 -3.36 -12.64 -10.47
N MET A 97 -3.70 -11.59 -9.71
CA MET A 97 -3.90 -11.59 -8.27
C MET A 97 -5.39 -11.75 -7.92
N ARG A 98 -6.11 -12.60 -8.66
CA ARG A 98 -7.49 -12.99 -8.37
C ARG A 98 -7.63 -14.50 -8.37
#